data_AF-A0A540WAE0-F1
#
_entry.id   AF-A0A540WAE0-F1
#
_cell.length_a   1.000
_cell.length_b   1.000
_cell.length_c   1.000
_cell.angle_alpha   90.00
_cell.angle_beta   90.00
_cell.angle_gamma   90.00
#
_symmetry.space_group_name_H-M   'P 1'
#
loop_
_entity.id
_entity.type
_entity.pdbx_description
1 polymer ?
#
loop_
_entity_poly.entity_id
_entity_poly.type
_entity_poly.pdbx_seq_one_letter_code
_entity_poly.pdbx_strand_id
1 'polypeptide(L)'
;MVRGRREGAGSEWCRIRRRPGATAAGTPGHLPVDRRPRPCGPRTCRAGTRLPLPPSYRYFLAELGSCEADGTDFLGVYRTAAMGDTLLGTVEATLDARTDERFPRELLVIQYDGMGGLVSLDTAQHDADGEHPVVVWDPGSGDRGGPERLADDFGSYALRQCGRSLPDG
;
A
#
# COMPACT_ATOMS: atom_id res chain seq x y z
N MET A 1 50.68 9.93 -7.84
CA MET A 1 49.86 10.79 -6.96
C MET A 1 48.44 10.81 -7.49
N VAL A 2 47.48 10.62 -6.59
CA VAL A 2 46.02 10.89 -6.67
C VAL A 2 45.13 10.00 -7.55
N ARG A 3 44.23 9.29 -6.85
CA ARG A 3 43.07 8.50 -7.30
C ARG A 3 42.00 9.39 -7.94
N GLY A 4 41.16 8.81 -8.79
CA GLY A 4 39.89 9.40 -9.21
C GLY A 4 38.86 8.33 -9.60
N ARG A 5 38.32 7.65 -8.59
CA ARG A 5 37.15 6.76 -8.69
C ARG A 5 35.93 7.64 -8.99
N ARG A 6 35.13 7.34 -10.03
CA ARG A 6 33.75 7.83 -10.16
C ARG A 6 32.80 6.64 -10.19
N GLU A 7 32.37 6.26 -9.00
CA GLU A 7 31.04 5.70 -8.75
C GLU A 7 30.02 6.82 -9.00
N GLY A 8 28.91 6.55 -9.69
CA GLY A 8 27.90 7.58 -9.93
C GLY A 8 26.80 7.20 -10.93
N ALA A 9 26.01 6.19 -10.60
CA ALA A 9 24.64 6.05 -11.08
C ALA A 9 23.82 5.36 -9.98
N GLY A 10 23.79 6.01 -8.82
CA GLY A 10 22.88 5.65 -7.74
C GLY A 10 21.48 6.03 -8.17
N SER A 11 20.65 5.00 -8.33
CA SER A 11 19.20 5.06 -8.41
C SER A 11 18.61 6.13 -7.49
N GLU A 12 18.18 7.23 -8.09
CA GLU A 12 17.43 8.32 -7.46
C GLU A 12 15.99 7.85 -7.27
N TRP A 13 15.81 6.92 -6.33
CA TRP A 13 14.50 6.57 -5.84
C TRP A 13 13.90 7.84 -5.22
N CYS A 14 12.75 8.23 -5.78
CA CYS A 14 11.76 9.19 -5.29
C CYS A 14 11.84 9.38 -3.76
N ARG A 15 11.61 10.60 -3.25
CA ARG A 15 11.65 10.92 -1.79
C ARG A 15 10.59 10.10 -1.02
N ILE A 16 10.89 8.82 -0.78
CA ILE A 16 10.11 7.87 -0.02
C ILE A 16 10.27 8.26 1.44
N ARG A 17 9.27 8.94 1.99
CA ARG A 17 9.16 9.05 3.43
C ARG A 17 8.47 7.78 3.91
N ARG A 18 9.22 6.86 4.54
CA ARG A 18 8.58 5.90 5.45
C ARG A 18 7.84 6.73 6.50
N ARG A 19 6.53 6.56 6.65
CA ARG A 19 5.79 7.25 7.72
C ARG A 19 6.41 6.87 9.07
N PRO A 20 6.94 7.83 9.85
CA PRO A 20 7.23 7.58 11.26
C PRO A 20 5.90 7.39 11.98
N GLY A 21 5.80 6.33 12.79
CA GLY A 21 4.64 6.12 13.64
C GLY A 21 4.34 7.38 14.46
N ALA A 22 3.06 7.76 14.50
CA ALA A 22 2.58 8.97 15.14
C ALA A 22 3.18 9.15 16.55
N THR A 23 3.83 10.29 16.78
CA THR A 23 4.45 10.61 18.06
C THR A 23 3.40 11.27 18.94
N ALA A 24 2.94 10.58 19.98
CA ALA A 24 2.26 11.24 21.09
C ALA A 24 3.32 11.98 21.94
N ALA A 25 3.16 13.29 22.08
CA ALA A 25 3.80 14.08 23.14
C ALA A 25 3.18 13.65 24.49
N GLY A 26 3.84 13.49 25.63
CA GLY A 26 5.23 13.64 26.05
C GLY A 26 5.23 13.85 27.57
N THR A 27 5.83 12.94 28.35
CA THR A 27 6.35 13.15 29.74
C THR A 27 7.52 12.17 29.97
N PRO A 28 8.63 12.55 30.64
CA PRO A 28 9.94 11.92 30.41
C PRO A 28 10.26 10.79 31.39
N GLY A 29 10.79 9.69 30.87
CA GLY A 29 11.27 8.55 31.66
C GLY A 29 12.06 7.57 30.80
N HIS A 30 13.35 7.87 30.64
CA HIS A 30 14.48 6.97 30.37
C HIS A 30 14.22 5.59 29.71
N LEU A 31 14.56 5.47 28.41
CA LEU A 31 15.33 4.38 27.74
C LEU A 31 15.14 4.48 26.20
N PRO A 32 16.18 4.26 25.37
CA PRO A 32 16.05 4.33 23.92
C PRO A 32 15.44 3.03 23.40
N VAL A 33 14.11 2.96 23.34
CA VAL A 33 13.41 1.92 22.58
C VAL A 33 13.49 2.31 21.11
N ASP A 34 14.14 1.49 20.30
CA ASP A 34 14.19 1.61 18.84
C ASP A 34 12.77 1.75 18.27
N ARG A 35 12.39 2.99 17.91
CA ARG A 35 11.04 3.38 17.45
C ARG A 35 10.80 3.02 15.97
N ARG A 36 11.47 2.01 15.44
CA ARG A 36 11.30 1.58 14.06
C ARG A 36 10.09 0.66 13.95
N PRO A 37 9.08 0.98 13.11
CA PRO A 37 8.15 -0.05 12.66
C PRO A 37 8.99 -1.11 11.95
N ARG A 38 8.97 -2.34 12.49
CA ARG A 38 9.71 -3.44 11.89
C ARG A 38 8.95 -3.84 10.62
N PRO A 39 9.56 -3.76 9.42
CA PRO A 39 8.97 -4.38 8.25
C PRO A 39 8.78 -5.86 8.59
N CYS A 40 7.61 -6.40 8.25
CA CYS A 40 7.34 -7.80 8.46
C CYS A 40 8.36 -8.58 7.62
N GLY A 41 9.23 -9.37 8.25
CA GLY A 41 10.15 -10.23 7.51
C GLY A 41 9.37 -11.19 6.60
N PRO A 42 10.02 -11.77 5.57
CA PRO A 42 9.36 -12.50 4.47
C PRO A 42 8.63 -13.80 4.87
N ARG A 43 8.42 -14.08 6.16
CA ARG A 43 7.91 -15.37 6.68
C ARG A 43 6.67 -15.29 7.58
N THR A 44 6.10 -14.12 7.88
CA THR A 44 5.00 -14.04 8.88
C THR A 44 3.88 -13.02 8.58
N CYS A 45 3.53 -12.80 7.32
CA CYS A 45 2.26 -12.13 6.95
C CYS A 45 1.26 -13.14 6.39
N ARG A 46 0.81 -14.09 7.22
CA ARG A 46 -0.42 -14.82 6.92
C ARG A 46 -1.58 -14.00 7.48
N ALA A 47 -1.90 -12.89 6.82
CA ALA A 47 -3.10 -12.14 7.10
C ALA A 47 -4.31 -13.06 6.88
N GLY A 48 -5.36 -12.92 7.69
CA GLY A 48 -6.55 -13.78 7.72
C GLY A 48 -7.38 -13.82 6.41
N THR A 49 -6.90 -13.23 5.33
CA THR A 49 -7.41 -13.40 3.98
C THR A 49 -6.71 -14.61 3.33
N ARG A 50 -7.44 -15.73 3.14
CA ARG A 50 -6.96 -16.92 2.40
C ARG A 50 -6.80 -16.67 0.88
N LEU A 51 -6.80 -15.41 0.44
CA LEU A 51 -6.70 -15.05 -0.97
C LEU A 51 -5.22 -14.81 -1.31
N PRO A 52 -4.69 -15.42 -2.38
CA PRO A 52 -3.33 -15.13 -2.83
C PRO A 52 -3.25 -13.64 -3.21
N LEU A 53 -2.31 -12.92 -2.60
CA LEU A 53 -2.04 -11.53 -3.00
C LEU A 53 -1.24 -11.51 -4.32
N PRO A 54 -1.45 -10.51 -5.18
CA PRO A 54 -0.73 -10.40 -6.44
C PRO A 54 0.78 -10.29 -6.22
N PRO A 55 1.62 -10.85 -7.11
CA PRO A 55 3.07 -10.78 -6.98
C PRO A 55 3.62 -9.36 -6.77
N SER A 56 3.16 -8.39 -7.56
CA SER A 56 3.57 -6.99 -7.49
C SER A 56 3.22 -6.34 -6.14
N TYR A 57 2.02 -6.59 -5.61
CA TYR A 57 1.60 -6.09 -4.30
C TYR A 57 2.37 -6.77 -3.16
N ARG A 58 2.68 -8.06 -3.30
CA ARG A 58 3.54 -8.76 -2.33
C ARG A 58 4.95 -8.17 -2.30
N TYR A 59 5.50 -7.82 -3.45
CA TYR A 59 6.80 -7.15 -3.53
C TYR A 59 6.76 -5.79 -2.82
N PHE A 60 5.72 -4.99 -3.06
CA PHE A 60 5.48 -3.73 -2.34
C PHE A 60 5.41 -3.91 -0.81
N LEU A 61 4.64 -4.90 -0.34
CA LEU A 61 4.53 -5.19 1.08
C LEU A 61 5.87 -5.62 1.70
N ALA A 62 6.68 -6.38 0.96
CA ALA A 62 7.99 -6.85 1.43
C ALA A 62 9.01 -5.71 1.53
N GLU A 63 9.04 -4.81 0.54
CA GLU A 63 10.04 -3.75 0.46
C GLU A 63 9.68 -2.52 1.32
N LEU A 64 8.42 -2.09 1.23
CA LEU A 64 7.96 -0.82 1.81
C LEU A 64 7.01 -1.03 2.99
N GLY A 65 6.24 -2.13 2.97
CA GLY A 65 5.16 -2.37 3.92
C GLY A 65 3.95 -1.51 3.57
N SER A 66 4.09 -0.18 3.61
CA SER A 66 3.16 0.86 3.19
C SER A 66 3.94 2.05 2.64
N CYS A 67 3.35 2.88 1.76
CA CYS A 67 4.07 4.00 1.15
C CYS A 67 3.17 5.22 0.99
N GLU A 68 3.74 6.40 1.22
CA GLU A 68 3.20 7.69 0.77
C GLU A 68 4.17 8.23 -0.29
N ALA A 69 3.66 8.52 -1.48
CA ALA A 69 4.43 9.08 -2.58
C ALA A 69 3.62 10.19 -3.27
N ASP A 70 4.16 11.41 -3.27
CA ASP A 70 3.52 12.58 -3.89
C ASP A 70 2.03 12.78 -3.54
N GLY A 71 1.72 12.75 -2.25
CA GLY A 71 0.33 12.87 -1.77
C GLY A 71 -0.56 11.65 -2.03
N THR A 72 -0.01 10.61 -2.67
CA THR A 72 -0.68 9.33 -2.90
C THR A 72 -0.31 8.35 -1.78
N ASP A 73 -1.29 7.99 -0.97
CA ASP A 73 -1.15 6.99 0.10
C ASP A 73 -1.50 5.60 -0.44
N PHE A 74 -0.51 4.71 -0.49
CA PHE A 74 -0.68 3.28 -0.76
C PHE A 74 -0.75 2.51 0.55
N LEU A 75 -1.92 1.92 0.79
CA LEU A 75 -2.17 1.11 1.96
C LEU A 75 -1.39 -0.20 1.88
N GLY A 76 -0.76 -0.46 3.01
CA GLY A 76 0.05 -1.62 3.25
C GLY A 76 -0.56 -2.58 4.25
N VAL A 77 0.23 -3.55 4.70
CA VAL A 77 -0.10 -4.36 5.87
C VAL A 77 0.99 -4.15 6.91
N TYR A 78 0.61 -3.57 8.05
CA TYR A 78 1.55 -3.27 9.12
C TYR A 78 0.92 -3.38 10.50
N ARG A 79 1.75 -3.34 11.54
CA ARG A 79 1.36 -3.29 12.96
C ARG A 79 2.00 -2.08 13.62
N THR A 80 1.39 -1.58 14.67
CA THR A 80 2.00 -0.56 15.53
C THR A 80 2.05 -1.07 16.96
N ALA A 81 3.04 -0.62 17.73
CA ALA A 81 3.16 -1.00 19.15
C ALA A 81 1.91 -0.61 19.96
N ALA A 82 1.25 0.49 19.59
CA ALA A 82 0.04 0.96 20.24
C ALA A 82 -1.18 0.05 19.99
N MET A 83 -1.25 -0.62 18.83
CA MET A 83 -2.36 -1.49 18.46
C MET A 83 -2.05 -2.98 18.63
N GLY A 84 -0.92 -3.31 19.25
CA GLY A 84 -0.52 -4.69 19.56
C GLY A 84 -0.53 -5.60 18.34
N ASP A 85 -1.42 -6.60 18.37
CA ASP A 85 -1.51 -7.63 17.34
C ASP A 85 -2.50 -7.33 16.20
N THR A 86 -3.08 -6.14 16.18
CA THR A 86 -4.00 -5.72 15.12
C THR A 86 -3.24 -5.40 13.84
N LEU A 87 -3.71 -5.95 12.71
CA LEU A 87 -3.22 -5.61 11.38
C LEU A 87 -3.94 -4.35 10.88
N LEU A 88 -3.17 -3.36 10.46
CA LEU A 88 -3.63 -2.06 9.97
C LEU A 88 -3.40 -1.91 8.47
N GLY A 89 -3.87 -0.79 7.91
CA GLY A 89 -3.77 -0.46 6.50
C GLY A 89 -4.84 -1.18 5.69
N THR A 90 -4.44 -1.94 4.68
CA THR A 90 -5.32 -2.66 3.77
C THR A 90 -6.29 -3.59 4.48
N VAL A 91 -5.85 -4.28 5.54
CA VAL A 91 -6.72 -5.19 6.31
C VAL A 91 -7.84 -4.42 6.99
N GLU A 92 -7.50 -3.36 7.71
CA GLU A 92 -8.46 -2.51 8.42
C GLU A 92 -9.39 -1.80 7.45
N ALA A 93 -8.85 -1.16 6.40
CA ALA A 93 -9.63 -0.47 5.39
C ALA A 93 -10.62 -1.40 4.66
N THR A 94 -10.20 -2.64 4.36
CA THR A 94 -11.10 -3.63 3.73
C THR A 94 -12.19 -4.09 4.70
N LEU A 95 -11.88 -4.24 5.99
CA LEU A 95 -12.89 -4.62 6.99
C LEU A 95 -13.90 -3.49 7.23
N ASP A 96 -13.42 -2.24 7.27
CA ASP A 96 -14.27 -1.06 7.38
C ASP A 96 -15.19 -0.91 6.17
N ALA A 97 -14.65 -1.04 4.95
CA ALA A 97 -15.44 -1.02 3.71
C ALA A 97 -16.53 -2.09 3.68
N ARG A 98 -16.26 -3.28 4.24
CA ARG A 98 -17.22 -4.39 4.33
C ARG A 98 -18.34 -4.18 5.36
N THR A 99 -18.32 -3.09 6.13
CA THR A 99 -19.49 -2.68 6.90
C THR A 99 -20.63 -2.20 6.00
N ASP A 100 -20.31 -1.75 4.78
CA ASP A 100 -21.27 -1.57 3.70
C ASP A 100 -21.50 -2.90 2.98
N GLU A 101 -22.73 -3.42 3.06
CA GLU A 101 -23.11 -4.70 2.42
C GLU A 101 -22.97 -4.68 0.89
N ARG A 102 -22.89 -3.49 0.29
CA ARG A 102 -22.69 -3.31 -1.17
C ARG A 102 -21.22 -3.49 -1.58
N PHE A 103 -20.28 -3.45 -0.63
CA PHE A 103 -18.87 -3.62 -0.94
C PHE A 103 -18.56 -5.09 -1.29
N PRO A 104 -18.06 -5.40 -2.50
CA PRO A 104 -17.85 -6.78 -2.91
C PRO A 104 -16.79 -7.49 -2.06
N ARG A 105 -16.99 -8.78 -1.80
CA ARG A 105 -16.09 -9.56 -0.92
C ARG A 105 -14.73 -9.79 -1.57
N GLU A 106 -14.71 -9.76 -2.89
CA GLU A 106 -13.57 -9.99 -3.76
C GLU A 106 -12.66 -8.77 -3.86
N LEU A 107 -13.10 -7.60 -3.40
CA LEU A 107 -12.28 -6.40 -3.38
C LEU A 107 -11.42 -6.30 -2.10
N LEU A 108 -10.18 -5.86 -2.29
CA LEU A 108 -9.22 -5.60 -1.23
C LEU A 108 -8.69 -4.17 -1.36
N VAL A 109 -9.01 -3.31 -0.40
CA VAL A 109 -8.75 -1.87 -0.46
C VAL A 109 -7.26 -1.59 -0.32
N ILE A 110 -6.67 -0.91 -1.30
CA ILE A 110 -5.24 -0.54 -1.32
C ILE A 110 -5.01 0.97 -1.27
N GLN A 111 -6.06 1.79 -1.43
CA GLN A 111 -5.96 3.26 -1.37
C GLN A 111 -7.35 3.92 -1.30
N TYR A 112 -7.39 5.13 -0.73
CA TYR A 112 -8.52 6.05 -0.85
C TYR A 112 -8.24 7.05 -1.97
N ASP A 113 -9.21 7.30 -2.86
CA ASP A 113 -9.05 8.26 -3.96
C ASP A 113 -9.22 9.74 -3.52
N GLY A 114 -9.64 9.97 -2.26
CA GLY A 114 -9.89 11.28 -1.68
C GLY A 114 -11.28 11.88 -1.97
N MET A 115 -12.09 11.24 -2.82
CA MET A 115 -13.42 11.68 -3.24
C MET A 115 -14.55 10.71 -2.82
N GLY A 116 -14.22 9.67 -2.07
CA GLY A 116 -15.16 8.65 -1.58
C GLY A 116 -15.06 7.33 -2.33
N GLY A 117 -14.18 7.22 -3.31
CA GLY A 117 -13.82 5.97 -3.97
C GLY A 117 -12.74 5.19 -3.22
N LEU A 118 -12.92 3.88 -3.24
CA LEU A 118 -12.04 2.88 -2.67
C LEU A 118 -11.29 2.20 -3.81
N VAL A 119 -10.03 2.56 -3.98
CA VAL A 119 -9.14 1.90 -4.92
C VAL A 119 -8.76 0.54 -4.35
N SER A 120 -9.06 -0.52 -5.09
CA SER A 120 -9.03 -1.91 -4.61
C SER A 120 -8.43 -2.85 -5.63
N LEU A 121 -7.86 -3.96 -5.15
CA LEU A 121 -7.50 -5.11 -5.97
C LEU A 121 -8.73 -6.01 -6.11
N ASP A 122 -9.10 -6.35 -7.35
CA ASP A 122 -10.15 -7.32 -7.61
C ASP A 122 -9.59 -8.75 -7.61
N THR A 123 -9.79 -9.45 -6.49
CA THR A 123 -9.31 -10.82 -6.31
C THR A 123 -10.12 -11.88 -7.05
N ALA A 124 -11.27 -11.50 -7.65
CA ALA A 124 -12.05 -12.41 -8.50
C ALA A 124 -11.37 -12.65 -9.86
N GLN A 125 -10.56 -11.70 -10.31
CA GLN A 125 -9.91 -11.72 -11.62
C GLN A 125 -8.40 -11.79 -11.43
N HIS A 126 -7.73 -12.62 -12.21
CA HIS A 126 -6.29 -12.62 -12.30
C HIS A 126 -5.83 -12.93 -13.73
N ASP A 127 -4.68 -12.41 -14.10
CA ASP A 127 -4.04 -12.72 -15.38
C ASP A 127 -3.18 -14.00 -15.30
N ALA A 128 -2.44 -14.28 -16.37
CA ALA A 128 -1.56 -15.45 -16.45
C ALA A 128 -0.38 -15.39 -15.46
N ASP A 129 0.00 -14.19 -15.01
CA ASP A 129 1.08 -13.96 -14.06
C ASP A 129 0.58 -13.94 -12.60
N GLY A 130 -0.74 -14.04 -12.40
CA GLY A 130 -1.39 -13.99 -11.09
C GLY A 130 -1.54 -12.57 -10.55
N GLU A 131 -1.45 -11.56 -11.41
CA GLU A 131 -1.74 -10.18 -11.05
C GLU A 131 -3.25 -9.95 -11.03
N HIS A 132 -3.68 -9.08 -10.11
CA HIS A 132 -5.07 -8.71 -9.95
C HIS A 132 -5.27 -7.29 -10.46
N PRO A 133 -6.34 -7.02 -11.23
CA PRO A 133 -6.60 -5.68 -11.70
C PRO A 133 -6.92 -4.74 -10.56
N VAL A 134 -6.49 -3.49 -10.73
CA VAL A 134 -6.82 -2.40 -9.83
C VAL A 134 -8.10 -1.74 -10.33
N VAL A 135 -9.07 -1.61 -9.43
CA VAL A 135 -10.38 -1.01 -9.70
C VAL A 135 -10.66 0.09 -8.68
N VAL A 136 -11.58 1.01 -9.00
CA VAL A 136 -12.17 1.95 -8.03
C VAL A 136 -13.63 1.58 -7.81
N TRP A 137 -13.99 1.48 -6.53
CA TRP A 137 -15.36 1.25 -6.09
C TRP A 137 -15.86 2.44 -5.29
N ASP A 138 -17.04 2.94 -5.63
CA ASP A 138 -17.89 3.77 -4.77
C ASP A 138 -19.30 3.17 -4.65
N PRO A 139 -20.16 3.63 -3.72
CA PRO A 139 -21.51 3.11 -3.56
C PRO A 139 -22.40 3.14 -4.82
N GLY A 140 -22.10 3.99 -5.81
CA GLY A 140 -22.80 4.05 -7.09
C GLY A 140 -22.25 3.10 -8.16
N SER A 141 -21.20 2.32 -7.86
CA SER A 141 -20.60 1.37 -8.81
C SER A 141 -21.60 0.31 -9.27
N GLY A 142 -22.50 -0.12 -8.38
CA GLY A 142 -23.56 -1.08 -8.73
C GLY A 142 -24.45 -0.59 -9.86
N ASP A 143 -24.84 0.69 -9.82
CA ASP A 143 -25.70 1.32 -10.84
C ASP A 143 -24.98 1.46 -12.19
N ARG A 144 -23.64 1.46 -12.19
CA ARG A 144 -22.80 1.54 -13.39
C ARG A 144 -22.37 0.16 -13.92
N GLY A 145 -22.83 -0.92 -13.31
CA GLY A 145 -22.51 -2.29 -13.72
C GLY A 145 -21.22 -2.86 -13.12
N GLY A 146 -20.66 -2.21 -12.10
CA GLY A 146 -19.48 -2.68 -11.37
C GLY A 146 -18.45 -1.58 -11.09
N PRO A 147 -17.38 -1.92 -10.35
CA PRO A 147 -16.26 -1.01 -10.11
C PRO A 147 -15.52 -0.70 -11.43
N GLU A 148 -14.99 0.52 -11.54
CA GLU A 148 -14.26 0.95 -12.74
C GLU A 148 -12.82 0.46 -12.70
N ARG A 149 -12.31 -0.08 -13.81
CA ARG A 149 -10.95 -0.59 -13.91
C ARG A 149 -9.94 0.52 -14.16
N LEU A 150 -8.93 0.63 -13.28
CA LEU A 150 -7.87 1.63 -13.36
C LEU A 150 -6.56 1.09 -13.97
N ALA A 151 -6.23 -0.17 -13.70
CA ALA A 151 -5.02 -0.82 -14.23
C ALA A 151 -5.16 -2.35 -14.25
N ASP A 152 -4.31 -3.00 -15.05
CA ASP A 152 -4.22 -4.47 -15.12
C ASP A 152 -3.57 -5.10 -13.89
N ASP A 153 -2.67 -4.37 -13.24
CA ASP A 153 -1.88 -4.84 -12.09
C ASP A 153 -1.51 -3.69 -11.15
N PHE A 154 -1.12 -4.02 -9.92
CA PHE A 154 -0.73 -3.03 -8.90
C PHE A 154 0.55 -2.28 -9.26
N GLY A 155 1.53 -2.93 -9.87
CA GLY A 155 2.82 -2.32 -10.21
C GLY A 155 2.66 -1.19 -11.22
N SER A 156 1.94 -1.45 -12.31
CA SER A 156 1.58 -0.47 -13.33
C SER A 156 0.75 0.67 -12.75
N TYR A 157 -0.19 0.37 -11.85
CA TYR A 157 -0.96 1.39 -11.14
C TYR A 157 -0.06 2.31 -10.31
N ALA A 158 0.78 1.73 -9.45
CA ALA A 158 1.64 2.48 -8.55
C ALA A 158 2.65 3.36 -9.31
N LEU A 159 3.26 2.82 -10.38
CA LEU A 159 4.18 3.58 -11.23
C LEU A 159 3.48 4.75 -11.92
N ARG A 160 2.24 4.57 -12.40
CA ARG A 160 1.47 5.64 -13.05
C ARG A 160 1.16 6.78 -12.08
N GLN A 161 0.79 6.46 -10.84
CA GLN A 161 0.53 7.49 -9.82
C GLN A 161 1.81 8.25 -9.45
N CYS A 162 2.94 7.56 -9.31
CA CYS A 162 4.22 8.22 -9.04
C CYS A 162 4.79 8.98 -10.26
N GLY A 163 4.44 8.56 -11.48
CA GLY A 163 4.93 9.17 -12.73
C GLY A 163 4.23 10.48 -13.09
N ARG A 164 2.98 10.68 -12.65
CA ARG A 164 2.25 11.95 -12.82
C ARG A 164 2.89 13.15 -12.11
N SER A 165 3.83 12.87 -11.21
CA SER A 165 4.56 13.84 -10.38
C SER A 165 5.84 14.37 -11.03
N LEU A 166 6.26 13.78 -12.15
CA LEU A 166 7.42 14.25 -12.90
C LEU A 166 6.93 15.22 -13.98
N PRO A 167 7.30 16.51 -13.94
CA PRO A 167 7.02 17.39 -15.07
C PRO A 167 7.76 16.84 -16.29
N ASP A 168 7.04 16.73 -17.41
CA ASP A 168 7.67 16.57 -18.72
C ASP A 168 8.70 17.71 -18.88
N GLY A 169 9.94 17.33 -19.16
CA GLY A 169 11.08 18.24 -19.22
C GLY A 169 10.96 19.34 -20.26
#